data_AF-A0A7C5Q951-F1
#
_entry.id   AF-A0A7C5Q951-F1
#
_cell.length_a   1.000
_cell.length_b   1.000
_cell.length_c   1.000
_cell.angle_alpha   90.00
_cell.angle_beta   90.00
_cell.angle_gamma   90.00
#
_symmetry.space_group_name_H-M   'P 1'
#
loop_
_entity.id
_entity.type
_entity.pdbx_description
1 polymer ?
#
loop_
_entity_poly.entity_id
_entity_poly.type
_entity_poly.pdbx_seq_one_letter_code
_entity_poly.pdbx_strand_id
1 'polypeptide(L)'
;MATLDKKVVMQLAEHLEDAELNAQDVKKITNDYPDMDWEDAYDIQWEIRRRKQSRGTKIAGLKMGLTSYAKMSQMGVDTPIYAFLADYFSVPDGGSIKA
;
A
#
# COMPACT_ATOMS: atom_id res chain seq x y z
N MET A 1 14.77 -5.58 -9.80
CA MET A 1 15.88 -5.46 -8.84
C MET A 1 15.69 -4.09 -8.28
N ALA A 2 15.32 -4.03 -7.00
CA ALA A 2 15.02 -2.79 -6.27
C ALA A 2 15.95 -1.65 -6.70
N THR A 3 15.35 -0.53 -7.09
CA THR A 3 16.03 0.66 -7.59
C THR A 3 16.15 1.73 -6.52
N LEU A 4 15.29 1.68 -5.50
CA LEU A 4 15.27 2.65 -4.43
C LEU A 4 16.23 2.27 -3.31
N ASP A 5 16.89 3.27 -2.74
CA ASP A 5 17.63 3.05 -1.51
C ASP A 5 16.66 2.82 -0.33
N LYS A 6 17.14 2.13 0.71
CA LYS A 6 16.34 1.81 1.89
C LYS A 6 15.81 3.07 2.60
N LYS A 7 16.52 4.19 2.55
CA LYS A 7 16.12 5.44 3.18
C LYS A 7 14.92 6.05 2.45
N VAL A 8 14.92 6.03 1.11
CA VAL A 8 13.81 6.45 0.26
C VAL A 8 12.60 5.56 0.49
N VAL A 9 12.76 4.24 0.58
CA VAL A 9 11.65 3.33 0.94
C VAL A 9 11.01 3.74 2.28
N MET A 10 11.81 3.99 3.31
CA MET A 10 11.30 4.43 4.62
C MET A 10 10.59 5.79 4.55
N GLN A 11 11.13 6.73 3.77
CA GLN A 11 10.52 8.06 3.57
C GLN A 11 9.19 7.98 2.81
N LEU A 12 9.12 7.19 1.75
CA LEU A 12 7.89 6.99 0.99
C LEU A 12 6.83 6.24 1.81
N ALA A 13 7.23 5.25 2.60
CA ALA A 13 6.33 4.56 3.51
C ALA A 13 5.73 5.51 4.56
N GLU A 14 6.56 6.38 5.14
CA GLU A 14 6.10 7.44 6.04
C GLU A 14 5.13 8.41 5.34
N HIS A 15 5.53 8.96 4.20
CA HIS A 15 4.73 9.90 3.43
C HIS A 15 3.34 9.35 3.06
N LEU A 16 3.28 8.11 2.55
CA LEU A 16 2.03 7.47 2.15
C LEU A 16 1.17 7.08 3.34
N GLU A 17 1.77 6.65 4.45
CA GLU A 17 1.02 6.34 5.66
C GLU A 17 0.47 7.61 6.33
N ASP A 18 1.25 8.68 6.39
CA ASP A 18 0.79 9.94 6.95
C ASP A 18 -0.39 10.50 6.15
N ALA A 19 -0.39 10.32 4.82
CA ALA A 19 -1.52 10.67 3.97
C ALA A 19 -2.80 9.87 4.33
N GLU A 20 -2.67 8.55 4.57
CA GLU A 20 -3.78 7.71 5.05
C GLU A 20 -4.31 8.22 6.40
N LEU A 21 -3.42 8.45 7.37
CA LEU A 21 -3.79 8.82 8.74
C LEU A 21 -4.39 10.23 8.83
N ASN A 22 -4.01 11.14 7.94
CA ASN A 22 -4.51 12.51 7.89
C ASN A 22 -5.62 12.73 6.84
N ALA A 23 -6.05 11.68 6.13
CA ALA A 23 -7.06 11.75 5.07
C ALA A 23 -6.72 12.78 3.98
N GLN A 24 -5.48 12.77 3.51
CA GLN A 24 -4.99 13.64 2.43
C GLN A 24 -4.57 12.83 1.21
N ASP A 25 -4.72 13.42 0.02
CA ASP A 25 -4.17 12.84 -1.19
C ASP A 25 -2.67 13.16 -1.33
N VAL A 26 -2.00 12.40 -2.20
CA VAL A 26 -0.60 12.62 -2.56
C VAL A 26 -0.46 12.61 -4.06
N LYS A 27 0.59 13.26 -4.57
CA LYS A 27 1.02 13.03 -5.94
C LYS A 27 1.51 11.60 -6.09
N LYS A 28 1.28 11.00 -7.26
CA LYS A 28 1.74 9.65 -7.55
C LYS A 28 3.27 9.59 -7.43
N ILE A 29 3.77 8.76 -6.52
CA ILE A 29 5.21 8.70 -6.19
C ILE A 29 6.08 8.31 -7.39
N THR A 30 5.55 7.56 -8.36
CA THR A 30 6.28 7.22 -9.59
C THR A 30 6.54 8.41 -10.51
N ASN A 31 5.91 9.57 -10.28
CA ASN A 31 6.27 10.79 -11.01
C ASN A 31 7.66 11.29 -10.61
N ASP A 32 8.02 11.14 -9.33
CA ASP A 32 9.32 11.56 -8.78
C ASP A 32 10.34 10.41 -8.84
N TYR A 33 9.87 9.16 -8.88
CA TYR A 33 10.67 7.94 -9.01
C TYR A 33 10.21 7.11 -10.23
N PRO A 34 10.53 7.55 -11.47
CA PRO A 34 10.02 6.92 -12.69
C PRO A 34 10.57 5.50 -12.94
N ASP A 35 11.72 5.18 -12.37
CA ASP A 35 12.36 3.86 -12.51
C ASP A 35 11.93 2.86 -11.42
N MET A 36 11.05 3.26 -10.50
CA MET A 36 10.57 2.43 -9.40
C MET A 36 9.91 1.15 -9.92
N ASP A 37 10.40 0.01 -9.47
CA ASP A 37 9.90 -1.30 -9.91
C ASP A 37 8.88 -1.90 -8.92
N TRP A 38 8.44 -3.12 -9.21
CA TRP A 38 7.50 -3.84 -8.33
C TRP A 38 8.12 -4.22 -6.99
N GLU A 39 9.42 -4.50 -6.94
CA GLU A 39 10.13 -4.86 -5.71
C GLU A 39 10.14 -3.65 -4.78
N ASP A 40 10.49 -2.47 -5.30
CA ASP A 40 10.42 -1.20 -4.57
C ASP A 40 9.00 -0.89 -4.05
N ALA A 41 7.98 -1.09 -4.89
CA ALA A 41 6.59 -0.86 -4.51
C ALA A 41 6.15 -1.78 -3.36
N TYR A 42 6.55 -3.05 -3.39
CA TYR A 42 6.27 -3.98 -2.31
C TYR A 42 7.09 -3.66 -1.06
N ASP A 43 8.35 -3.26 -1.18
CA ASP A 43 9.19 -2.84 -0.05
C ASP A 43 8.57 -1.66 0.70
N ILE A 44 8.05 -0.65 -0.02
CA ILE A 44 7.29 0.46 0.57
C ILE A 44 6.05 -0.07 1.31
N GLN A 45 5.27 -0.96 0.69
CA GLN A 45 4.09 -1.56 1.32
C GLN A 45 4.44 -2.34 2.60
N TRP A 46 5.52 -3.11 2.58
CA TRP A 46 5.99 -3.89 3.73
C TRP A 46 6.54 -3.01 4.84
N GLU A 47 7.20 -1.90 4.50
CA GLU A 47 7.63 -0.92 5.48
C GLU A 47 6.44 -0.18 6.13
N ILE A 48 5.39 0.16 5.38
CA ILE A 48 4.14 0.68 5.94
C ILE A 48 3.54 -0.34 6.94
N ARG A 49 3.48 -1.62 6.55
CA ARG A 49 3.02 -2.69 7.45
C ARG A 49 3.85 -2.74 8.73
N ARG A 50 5.18 -2.68 8.61
CA ARG A 50 6.11 -2.69 9.75
C ARG A 50 5.88 -1.50 10.67
N ARG A 51 5.69 -0.28 10.12
CA ARG A 51 5.35 0.93 10.87
C ARG A 51 4.06 0.76 11.67
N LYS A 52 2.98 0.29 11.04
CA LYS A 52 1.71 -0.04 11.72
C LYS A 52 1.92 -1.04 12.87
N GLN A 53 2.62 -2.15 12.60
CA GLN A 53 2.88 -3.17 13.63
C GLN A 53 3.72 -2.62 14.79
N SER A 54 4.67 -1.73 14.52
CA SER A 54 5.52 -1.13 15.56
C SER A 54 4.75 -0.25 16.56
N ARG A 55 3.58 0.27 16.19
CA ARG A 55 2.66 0.99 17.09
C ARG A 55 1.51 0.13 17.61
N GLY A 56 1.60 -1.20 17.48
CA GLY A 56 0.67 -2.15 18.09
C GLY A 56 -0.49 -2.61 17.20
N THR A 57 -0.60 -2.14 15.95
CA THR A 57 -1.60 -2.61 14.99
C THR A 57 -1.38 -4.09 14.66
N LYS A 58 -2.44 -4.90 14.71
CA LYS A 58 -2.41 -6.28 14.23
C LYS A 58 -2.75 -6.35 12.75
N ILE A 59 -2.16 -7.32 12.06
CA ILE A 59 -2.49 -7.60 10.65
C ILE A 59 -3.55 -8.70 10.63
N ALA A 60 -4.76 -8.33 10.22
CA ALA A 60 -5.94 -9.17 10.25
C ALA A 60 -6.09 -10.06 9.00
N GLY A 61 -5.36 -9.79 7.93
CA GLY A 61 -5.41 -10.60 6.72
C GLY A 61 -4.66 -10.01 5.54
N LEU A 62 -4.95 -10.57 4.36
CA LEU A 62 -4.45 -10.11 3.07
C LEU A 62 -5.64 -9.86 2.12
N LYS A 63 -5.46 -8.92 1.19
CA LYS A 63 -6.39 -8.66 0.09
C LYS A 63 -5.72 -8.90 -1.25
N MET A 64 -6.49 -9.33 -2.25
CA MET A 64 -6.06 -9.43 -3.64
C MET A 64 -6.74 -8.33 -4.47
N GLY A 65 -5.96 -7.67 -5.32
CA GLY A 65 -6.41 -6.64 -6.27
C GLY A 65 -6.09 -7.04 -7.70
N LEU A 66 -6.74 -6.37 -8.67
CA LEU A 66 -6.57 -6.65 -10.10
C LEU A 66 -6.79 -8.12 -10.49
N THR A 67 -7.75 -8.81 -9.84
CA THR A 67 -8.05 -10.23 -10.07
C THR A 67 -8.90 -10.53 -11.32
N SER A 68 -8.94 -9.60 -12.29
CA SER A 68 -9.69 -9.74 -13.54
C SER A 68 -8.74 -9.54 -14.71
N TYR A 69 -8.74 -10.46 -15.67
CA TYR A 69 -7.92 -10.34 -16.88
C TYR A 69 -8.16 -9.04 -17.64
N ALA A 70 -9.41 -8.58 -17.72
CA ALA A 70 -9.73 -7.30 -18.36
C ALA A 70 -9.03 -6.12 -17.67
N LYS A 71 -9.07 -6.08 -16.32
CA LYS A 71 -8.40 -5.02 -15.55
C LYS A 71 -6.87 -5.15 -15.57
N MET A 72 -6.34 -6.37 -15.56
CA MET A 72 -4.89 -6.61 -15.68
C MET A 72 -4.36 -6.06 -17.01
N SER A 73 -5.02 -6.43 -18.11
CA SER A 73 -4.71 -5.90 -19.45
C SER A 73 -4.82 -4.37 -19.51
N GLN A 74 -5.89 -3.80 -18.97
CA GLN A 74 -6.10 -2.35 -18.93
C GLN A 74 -4.98 -1.63 -18.16
N MET A 75 -4.51 -2.21 -17.06
CA MET A 75 -3.48 -1.61 -16.20
C MET A 75 -2.05 -1.96 -16.62
N GLY A 76 -1.88 -2.77 -17.67
CA GLY A 76 -0.56 -3.19 -18.17
C GLY A 76 0.16 -4.14 -17.21
N VAL A 77 -0.57 -4.94 -16.43
CA VAL A 77 0.00 -5.96 -15.53
C VAL A 77 -0.44 -7.36 -15.95
N ASP A 78 0.34 -8.36 -15.61
CA ASP A 78 0.10 -9.77 -15.97
C ASP A 78 -0.35 -10.63 -14.78
N THR A 79 -0.20 -10.10 -13.56
CA THR A 79 -0.51 -10.80 -12.31
C THR A 79 -1.32 -9.91 -11.36
N PRO A 80 -2.18 -10.52 -10.51
CA PRO A 80 -2.86 -9.79 -9.44
C PRO A 80 -1.85 -9.19 -8.44
N ILE A 81 -2.25 -8.09 -7.80
CA ILE A 81 -1.48 -7.49 -6.70
C ILE A 81 -2.09 -7.87 -5.35
N TYR A 82 -1.32 -7.76 -4.27
CA TYR A 82 -1.82 -8.02 -2.93
C TYR A 82 -1.40 -6.96 -1.92
N ALA A 83 -2.10 -6.90 -0.79
CA ALA A 83 -1.69 -6.09 0.35
C ALA A 83 -2.18 -6.67 1.68
N PHE A 84 -1.69 -6.10 2.79
CA PHE A 84 -2.16 -6.42 4.13
C PHE A 84 -3.47 -5.70 4.48
N LEU A 85 -4.17 -6.23 5.48
CA LEU A 85 -5.31 -5.58 6.14
C LEU A 85 -4.96 -5.34 7.61
N ALA A 86 -5.00 -4.09 8.06
CA ALA A 86 -4.86 -3.75 9.47
C ALA A 86 -6.16 -4.06 10.24
N ASP A 87 -6.06 -4.37 11.54
CA ASP A 87 -7.21 -4.66 12.40
C ASP A 87 -8.25 -3.54 12.42
N TYR A 88 -7.83 -2.28 12.46
CA TYR A 88 -8.70 -1.11 12.44
C TYR A 88 -9.42 -0.87 11.11
N PHE A 89 -9.12 -1.66 10.06
CA PHE A 89 -9.91 -1.64 8.81
C PHE A 89 -11.23 -2.42 8.93
N SER A 90 -11.39 -3.23 9.99
CA SER A 90 -12.57 -4.04 10.16
C SER A 90 -13.78 -3.19 10.55
N VAL A 91 -14.87 -3.36 9.80
CA VAL A 91 -16.19 -2.82 10.12
C VAL A 91 -17.16 -4.00 10.13
N PRO A 92 -17.97 -4.17 11.18
CA PRO A 92 -18.93 -5.26 11.26
C PRO A 92 -20.04 -5.11 10.22
N ASP A 93 -20.69 -6.21 9.88
CA ASP A 93 -21.91 -6.18 9.09
C ASP A 93 -22.98 -5.30 9.77
N GLY A 94 -23.64 -4.45 8.98
CA GLY A 94 -24.54 -3.40 9.49
C GLY A 94 -23.86 -2.22 10.20
N GLY A 95 -22.52 -2.17 10.25
CA GLY A 95 -21.76 -1.07 10.84
C GLY A 95 -21.83 0.23 10.04
N SER A 96 -21.57 1.36 10.70
CA SER A 96 -21.52 2.68 10.06
C SER A 96 -20.08 3.08 9.73
N ILE A 97 -19.89 3.70 8.56
CA ILE A 97 -18.62 4.31 8.15
C ILE A 97 -18.68 5.80 8.48
N LYS A 98 -17.61 6.32 9.11
CA LYS A 98 -17.47 7.77 9.31
C LYS A 98 -17.04 8.39 7.97
N ALA A 99 -17.76 9.44 7.56
CA ALA A 99 -17.41 10.28 6.42
C ALA A 99 -16.22 11.18 6.74
#